data_AF-A0A4Q0J2Y6-F1
#
_entry.id   AF-A0A4Q0J2Y6-F1
#
_cell.length_a   1.000
_cell.length_b   1.000
_cell.length_c   1.000
_cell.angle_alpha   90.00
_cell.angle_beta   90.00
_cell.angle_gamma   90.00
#
_symmetry.space_group_name_H-M   'P 1'
#
loop_
_entity.id
_entity.type
_entity.pdbx_description
1 polymer ?
#
loop_
_entity_poly.entity_id
_entity_poly.type
_entity_poly.pdbx_seq_one_letter_code
_entity_poly.pdbx_strand_id
1 'polypeptide(L)'
;MLMTFNEYVIDWWKDYLSFIDEGTAKQIMENEFIGEEEAVEDYIPEDAESVIDWLDKQDDDGEKIYKIFFGPEATDCVYDNIPDTDAFLTDMFMHCAGWYNNPDSASKPSFAESFVADMAYHAEDYETPLGFFQDLTHGCQSGMIGMLIHNSDCKEIYIKHIDDMEEWKLEEEESLGESIRNKNHIPHYTWMCWLCYEELGFQIARILFPDTF
;
A
#
# COMPACT_ATOMS: atom_id res chain seq x y z
N MET A 1 -14.44 5.17 -2.54
CA MET A 1 -14.02 6.31 -1.70
C MET A 1 -12.56 6.05 -1.35
N LEU A 2 -11.69 7.06 -1.37
CA LEU A 2 -10.30 6.86 -0.93
C LEU A 2 -10.32 6.54 0.57
N MET A 3 -9.47 5.60 0.99
CA MET A 3 -9.45 5.08 2.36
C MET A 3 -8.09 5.35 2.99
N THR A 4 -8.08 5.72 4.27
CA THR A 4 -6.87 5.68 5.09
C THR A 4 -6.38 4.24 5.22
N PHE A 5 -5.14 4.05 5.68
CA PHE A 5 -4.59 2.71 5.91
C PHE A 5 -5.49 1.86 6.81
N ASN A 6 -5.94 2.44 7.93
CA ASN A 6 -6.81 1.73 8.87
C ASN A 6 -8.15 1.34 8.23
N GLU A 7 -8.78 2.27 7.51
CA GLU A 7 -10.05 2.00 6.82
C GLU A 7 -9.90 0.92 5.75
N TYR A 8 -8.83 0.95 4.95
CA TYR A 8 -8.60 -0.03 3.89
C TYR A 8 -8.39 -1.43 4.47
N VAL A 9 -7.57 -1.58 5.51
CA VAL A 9 -7.32 -2.89 6.13
C VAL A 9 -8.58 -3.45 6.78
N ILE A 10 -9.38 -2.60 7.44
CA ILE A 10 -10.65 -3.02 8.06
C ILE A 10 -11.68 -3.43 7.00
N ASP A 11 -11.77 -2.69 5.90
CA ASP A 11 -12.66 -3.03 4.78
C ASP A 11 -12.28 -4.38 4.16
N TRP A 12 -10.98 -4.57 3.89
CA TRP A 12 -10.46 -5.87 3.45
C TRP A 12 -10.78 -7.00 4.43
N TRP A 13 -10.59 -6.76 5.73
CA TRP A 13 -10.85 -7.76 6.76
C TRP A 13 -12.32 -8.20 6.78
N LYS A 14 -13.25 -7.25 6.67
CA LYS A 14 -14.69 -7.52 6.60
C LYS A 14 -15.07 -8.31 5.35
N ASP A 15 -14.50 -7.93 4.21
CA ASP A 15 -14.71 -8.64 2.96
C ASP A 15 -14.18 -10.09 3.05
N TYR A 16 -13.00 -10.28 3.65
CA TYR A 16 -12.43 -11.60 3.88
C TYR A 16 -13.29 -12.46 4.85
N LEU A 17 -13.72 -11.88 5.98
CA LEU A 17 -14.62 -12.55 6.93
C LEU A 17 -15.95 -12.96 6.28
N SER A 18 -16.46 -12.19 5.33
CA SER A 18 -17.69 -12.53 4.59
C SER A 18 -17.55 -13.74 3.65
N PHE A 19 -16.31 -14.12 3.33
CA PHE A 19 -15.99 -15.19 2.38
C PHE A 19 -15.65 -16.52 3.07
N ILE A 20 -15.02 -16.49 4.25
CA ILE A 20 -14.54 -17.69 4.94
C ILE A 20 -15.66 -18.44 5.68
N ASP A 21 -15.41 -19.72 5.97
CA ASP A 21 -16.30 -20.54 6.81
C ASP A 21 -15.90 -20.51 8.30
N GLU A 22 -16.79 -20.96 9.18
CA GLU A 22 -16.57 -21.04 10.64
C GLU A 22 -15.33 -21.84 11.04
N GLY A 23 -14.96 -22.87 10.28
CA GLY A 23 -13.78 -23.68 10.56
C GLY A 23 -12.49 -22.87 10.34
N THR A 24 -12.43 -22.12 9.24
CA THR A 24 -11.33 -21.20 8.95
C THR A 24 -11.29 -20.06 9.98
N ALA A 25 -12.45 -19.47 10.31
CA ALA A 25 -12.56 -18.45 11.34
C ALA A 25 -12.07 -18.94 12.71
N LYS A 26 -12.40 -20.18 13.09
CA LYS A 26 -11.92 -20.81 14.33
C LYS A 26 -10.40 -20.90 14.36
N GLN A 27 -9.79 -21.36 13.27
CA GLN A 27 -8.32 -21.46 13.18
C GLN A 27 -7.65 -20.10 13.31
N ILE A 28 -8.18 -19.07 12.64
CA ILE A 28 -7.65 -17.71 12.74
C ILE A 28 -7.77 -17.19 14.17
N MET A 29 -8.93 -17.37 14.82
CA MET A 29 -9.13 -16.94 16.19
C MET A 29 -8.09 -17.59 17.12
N GLU A 30 -7.96 -18.93 17.07
CA GLU A 30 -7.04 -19.70 17.92
C GLU A 30 -5.57 -19.34 17.65
N ASN A 31 -5.15 -19.27 16.40
CA ASN A 31 -3.73 -19.09 16.07
C ASN A 31 -3.27 -17.63 16.19
N GLU A 32 -4.12 -16.69 15.79
CA GLU A 32 -3.70 -15.29 15.58
C GLU A 32 -4.20 -14.33 16.66
N PHE A 33 -5.34 -14.63 17.31
CA PHE A 33 -5.98 -13.69 18.24
C PHE A 33 -5.93 -14.09 19.71
N ILE A 34 -6.17 -15.36 20.04
CA ILE A 34 -6.20 -15.85 21.44
C ILE A 34 -5.00 -16.76 21.79
N GLY A 35 -4.31 -17.31 20.79
CA GLY A 35 -3.10 -18.13 20.93
C GLY A 35 -3.37 -19.63 21.08
N GLU A 36 -2.42 -20.46 20.63
CA GLU A 36 -2.55 -21.93 20.50
C GLU A 36 -2.88 -22.68 21.82
N GLU A 37 -2.67 -22.06 22.98
CA GLU A 37 -2.97 -22.66 24.29
C GLU A 37 -4.41 -22.40 24.76
N GLU A 38 -5.14 -21.52 24.07
CA GLU A 38 -6.50 -21.14 24.40
C GLU A 38 -7.52 -21.74 23.42
N ALA A 39 -8.72 -22.02 23.90
CA ALA A 39 -9.78 -22.63 23.10
C ALA A 39 -10.89 -21.62 22.80
N VAL A 40 -11.45 -21.64 21.60
CA VAL A 40 -12.57 -20.74 21.24
C VAL A 40 -13.74 -20.85 22.21
N GLU A 41 -13.98 -22.04 22.77
CA GLU A 41 -15.06 -22.30 23.73
C GLU A 41 -14.92 -21.50 25.04
N ASP A 42 -13.72 -20.99 25.36
CA ASP A 42 -13.50 -20.12 26.53
C ASP A 42 -13.98 -18.67 26.28
N TYR A 43 -14.14 -18.28 25.02
CA TYR A 43 -14.49 -16.93 24.58
C TYR A 43 -15.88 -16.83 23.97
N ILE A 44 -16.35 -17.90 23.34
CA ILE A 44 -17.64 -17.99 22.66
C ILE A 44 -18.44 -19.14 23.28
N PRO A 45 -19.41 -18.84 24.16
CA PRO A 45 -20.34 -19.85 24.68
C PRO A 45 -21.08 -20.57 23.54
N GLU A 46 -21.43 -21.86 23.73
CA GLU A 46 -22.16 -22.69 22.74
C GLU A 46 -23.51 -22.10 22.27
N ASP A 47 -24.06 -21.13 23.01
CA ASP A 47 -25.33 -20.44 22.78
C ASP A 47 -25.16 -18.95 22.36
N ALA A 48 -23.94 -18.52 22.04
CA ALA A 48 -23.59 -17.16 21.64
C ALA A 48 -23.09 -17.06 20.18
N GLU A 49 -22.79 -15.81 19.76
CA GLU A 49 -22.32 -15.36 18.43
C GLU A 49 -21.42 -16.31 17.64
N SER A 50 -21.46 -16.20 16.32
CA SER A 50 -20.52 -16.95 15.47
C SER A 50 -19.07 -16.51 15.72
N VAL A 51 -18.10 -17.37 15.37
CA VAL A 51 -16.68 -16.99 15.46
C VAL A 51 -16.39 -15.79 14.57
N ILE A 52 -17.05 -15.73 13.41
CA ILE A 52 -16.99 -14.61 12.47
C ILE A 52 -17.47 -13.31 13.14
N ASP A 53 -18.60 -13.32 13.85
CA ASP A 53 -19.09 -12.13 14.56
C ASP A 53 -18.12 -11.69 15.68
N TRP A 54 -17.44 -12.63 16.33
CA TRP A 54 -16.43 -12.30 17.34
C TRP A 54 -15.19 -11.65 16.72
N LEU A 55 -14.74 -12.17 15.58
CA LEU A 55 -13.61 -11.64 14.80
C LEU A 55 -13.92 -10.27 14.18
N ASP A 56 -15.15 -10.06 13.71
CA ASP A 56 -15.63 -8.76 13.19
C ASP A 56 -15.60 -7.68 14.27
N LYS A 57 -15.70 -8.04 15.56
CA LYS A 57 -15.56 -7.08 16.67
C LYS A 57 -14.12 -6.73 17.03
N GLN A 58 -13.14 -7.41 16.45
CA GLN A 58 -11.72 -7.08 16.62
C GLN A 58 -11.24 -6.10 15.52
N ASP A 59 -12.16 -5.49 14.78
CA ASP A 59 -11.92 -4.65 13.61
C ASP A 59 -11.53 -3.20 13.93
N ASP A 60 -11.23 -2.84 15.18
CA ASP A 60 -10.93 -1.46 15.54
C ASP A 60 -9.45 -1.06 15.33
N ASP A 61 -8.58 -2.04 15.08
CA ASP A 61 -7.15 -1.86 14.89
C ASP A 61 -6.65 -2.55 13.60
N GLY A 62 -6.71 -1.82 12.48
CA GLY A 62 -6.22 -2.27 11.20
C GLY A 62 -4.70 -2.48 11.15
N GLU A 63 -3.92 -1.81 12.01
CA GLU A 63 -2.48 -2.07 12.10
C GLU A 63 -2.20 -3.45 12.69
N LYS A 64 -2.95 -3.84 13.72
CA LYS A 64 -2.87 -5.20 14.27
C LYS A 64 -3.23 -6.25 13.22
N ILE A 65 -4.33 -6.06 12.50
CA ILE A 65 -4.77 -6.98 11.43
C ILE A 65 -3.71 -7.08 10.34
N TYR A 66 -3.18 -5.94 9.89
CA TYR A 66 -2.12 -5.91 8.89
C TYR A 66 -0.91 -6.72 9.33
N LYS A 67 -0.43 -6.54 10.57
CA LYS A 67 0.75 -7.26 11.06
C LYS A 67 0.56 -8.77 11.11
N ILE A 68 -0.65 -9.24 11.44
CA ILE A 68 -0.99 -10.66 11.46
C ILE A 68 -0.86 -11.27 10.06
N PHE A 69 -1.42 -10.61 9.04
CA PHE A 69 -1.58 -11.22 7.71
C PHE A 69 -0.57 -10.77 6.66
N PHE A 70 0.04 -9.60 6.83
CA PHE A 70 0.87 -8.90 5.84
C PHE A 70 2.13 -8.25 6.42
N GLY A 71 2.37 -8.37 7.73
CA GLY A 71 3.60 -7.89 8.35
C GLY A 71 4.79 -8.83 8.06
N PRO A 72 6.03 -8.41 8.35
CA PRO A 72 7.21 -9.25 8.17
C PRO A 72 7.19 -10.56 8.99
N GLU A 73 6.42 -10.58 10.08
CA GLU A 73 6.21 -11.75 10.94
C GLU A 73 4.99 -12.59 10.54
N ALA A 74 4.23 -12.18 9.52
CA ALA A 74 3.08 -12.93 9.05
C ALA A 74 3.52 -14.34 8.65
N THR A 75 2.90 -15.35 9.25
CA THR A 75 3.21 -16.74 8.92
C THR A 75 2.77 -17.02 7.48
N ASP A 76 3.63 -17.66 6.68
CA ASP A 76 3.34 -18.08 5.31
C ASP A 76 1.89 -18.61 5.20
N CYS A 77 1.08 -17.90 4.43
CA CYS A 77 -0.39 -17.97 4.37
C CYS A 77 -0.93 -19.40 4.51
N VAL A 78 -1.36 -19.77 5.73
CA VAL A 78 -2.00 -21.07 6.01
C VAL A 78 -3.49 -21.03 5.65
N TYR A 79 -4.05 -19.83 5.48
CA TYR A 79 -5.47 -19.62 5.22
C TYR A 79 -5.74 -19.33 3.74
N ASP A 80 -6.76 -19.98 3.18
CA ASP A 80 -7.08 -19.88 1.77
C ASP A 80 -7.56 -18.47 1.39
N ASN A 81 -7.16 -17.98 0.21
CA ASN A 81 -7.59 -16.71 -0.40
C ASN A 81 -7.09 -15.43 0.29
N ILE A 82 -6.04 -15.52 1.11
CA ILE A 82 -5.25 -14.35 1.51
C ILE A 82 -4.27 -14.03 0.37
N PRO A 83 -4.24 -12.79 -0.17
CA PRO A 83 -3.21 -12.39 -1.14
C PRO A 83 -1.82 -12.36 -0.48
N ASP A 84 -0.76 -12.48 -1.27
CA ASP A 84 0.57 -12.15 -0.73
C ASP A 84 0.68 -10.65 -0.39
N THR A 85 1.69 -10.29 0.41
CA THR A 85 1.85 -8.93 0.92
C THR A 85 2.08 -7.92 -0.21
N ASP A 86 2.88 -8.27 -1.22
CA ASP A 86 3.11 -7.45 -2.41
C ASP A 86 1.80 -7.15 -3.16
N ALA A 87 0.95 -8.17 -3.38
CA ALA A 87 -0.34 -8.00 -4.04
C ALA A 87 -1.32 -7.15 -3.21
N PHE A 88 -1.37 -7.36 -1.88
CA PHE A 88 -2.18 -6.56 -0.98
C PHE A 88 -1.78 -5.08 -1.00
N LEU A 89 -0.47 -4.81 -0.84
CA LEU A 89 0.08 -3.46 -0.86
C LEU A 89 -0.12 -2.79 -2.24
N THR A 90 0.07 -3.54 -3.32
CA THR A 90 -0.16 -3.05 -4.69
C THR A 90 -1.61 -2.58 -4.86
N ASP A 91 -2.59 -3.39 -4.47
CA ASP A 91 -4.01 -3.00 -4.60
C ASP A 91 -4.34 -1.78 -3.73
N MET A 92 -3.85 -1.75 -2.48
CA MET A 92 -4.05 -0.63 -1.56
C MET A 92 -3.45 0.68 -2.11
N PHE A 93 -2.22 0.62 -2.62
CA PHE A 93 -1.54 1.79 -3.18
C PHE A 93 -2.22 2.27 -4.46
N MET A 94 -2.63 1.36 -5.34
CA MET A 94 -3.42 1.69 -6.54
C MET A 94 -4.74 2.37 -6.17
N HIS A 95 -5.47 1.83 -5.19
CA HIS A 95 -6.71 2.42 -4.67
C HIS A 95 -6.50 3.86 -4.20
N CYS A 96 -5.39 4.10 -3.48
CA CYS A 96 -5.06 5.40 -2.90
C CYS A 96 -4.41 6.37 -3.87
N ALA A 97 -3.95 5.93 -5.04
CA ALA A 97 -3.27 6.84 -5.95
C ALA A 97 -4.24 7.85 -6.63
N GLY A 98 -5.57 7.75 -6.42
CA GLY A 98 -6.57 8.77 -6.79
C GLY A 98 -7.32 8.55 -8.11
N TRP A 99 -6.59 8.35 -9.21
CA TRP A 99 -7.05 7.92 -10.53
C TRP A 99 -7.80 6.59 -10.60
N TYR A 100 -7.42 5.58 -9.81
CA TYR A 100 -8.02 4.24 -9.87
C TYR A 100 -9.53 4.24 -9.62
N ASN A 101 -9.99 5.17 -8.77
CA ASN A 101 -11.39 5.31 -8.38
C ASN A 101 -12.20 6.30 -9.25
N ASN A 102 -11.59 6.89 -10.29
CA ASN A 102 -12.26 7.83 -11.16
C ASN A 102 -12.58 7.17 -12.52
N PRO A 103 -13.84 6.77 -12.78
CA PRO A 103 -14.23 6.11 -14.04
C PRO A 103 -14.11 7.02 -15.27
N ASP A 104 -13.94 8.34 -15.08
CA ASP A 104 -13.64 9.31 -16.15
C ASP A 104 -12.11 9.57 -16.31
N SER A 105 -11.24 8.92 -15.51
CA SER A 105 -9.78 9.03 -15.65
C SER A 105 -9.31 8.29 -16.90
N ALA A 106 -9.38 8.99 -18.04
CA ALA A 106 -8.68 8.63 -19.26
C ALA A 106 -7.15 8.83 -19.14
N SER A 107 -6.68 9.43 -18.06
CA SER A 107 -5.28 9.78 -17.83
C SER A 107 -4.72 8.99 -16.66
N LYS A 108 -4.66 7.66 -16.78
CA LYS A 108 -3.73 6.90 -15.95
C LYS A 108 -2.33 7.07 -16.52
N PRO A 109 -1.42 7.91 -15.96
CA PRO A 109 -0.03 7.90 -16.36
C PRO A 109 0.53 6.51 -16.47
N SER A 110 1.09 6.27 -17.64
CA SER A 110 1.59 4.98 -18.09
C SER A 110 2.72 4.43 -17.22
N PHE A 111 3.32 5.24 -16.34
CA PHE A 111 4.40 4.82 -15.42
C PHE A 111 3.92 4.30 -14.07
N ALA A 112 2.70 4.59 -13.61
CA ALA A 112 2.41 4.35 -12.20
C ALA A 112 2.23 2.91 -11.79
N GLU A 113 1.68 2.05 -12.64
CA GLU A 113 1.56 0.63 -12.26
C GLU A 113 2.94 0.04 -11.94
N SER A 114 3.96 0.38 -12.73
CA SER A 114 5.33 -0.04 -12.43
C SER A 114 5.91 0.61 -11.17
N PHE A 115 5.56 1.87 -10.90
CA PHE A 115 6.08 2.57 -9.71
C PHE A 115 5.38 2.09 -8.44
N VAL A 116 4.07 1.85 -8.48
CA VAL A 116 3.31 1.29 -7.36
C VAL A 116 3.76 -0.12 -7.04
N ALA A 117 3.98 -0.96 -8.05
CA ALA A 117 4.52 -2.30 -7.84
C ALA A 117 5.92 -2.27 -7.18
N ASP A 118 6.80 -1.35 -7.61
CA ASP A 118 8.11 -1.17 -6.97
C ASP A 118 8.00 -0.64 -5.53
N MET A 119 7.07 0.30 -5.27
CA MET A 119 6.75 0.76 -3.92
C MET A 119 6.24 -0.37 -3.02
N ALA A 120 5.33 -1.22 -3.51
CA ALA A 120 4.77 -2.35 -2.78
C ALA A 120 5.86 -3.37 -2.44
N TYR A 121 6.67 -3.75 -3.42
CA TYR A 121 7.81 -4.64 -3.24
C TYR A 121 8.79 -4.13 -2.17
N HIS A 122 9.07 -2.83 -2.12
CA HIS A 122 9.94 -2.27 -1.09
C HIS A 122 9.25 -2.09 0.27
N ALA A 123 7.93 -1.88 0.28
CA ALA A 123 7.16 -1.69 1.49
C ALA A 123 6.89 -3.02 2.24
N GLU A 124 6.97 -4.17 1.57
CA GLU A 124 6.77 -5.49 2.20
C GLU A 124 7.81 -5.77 3.32
N ASP A 125 9.01 -5.19 3.20
CA ASP A 125 10.10 -5.33 4.18
C ASP A 125 9.90 -4.48 5.46
N TYR A 126 8.82 -3.69 5.54
CA TYR A 126 8.52 -2.82 6.68
C TYR A 126 7.38 -3.38 7.55
N GLU A 127 7.44 -3.08 8.85
CA GLU A 127 6.36 -3.39 9.81
C GLU A 127 4.98 -2.92 9.34
N THR A 128 4.96 -1.74 8.72
CA THR A 128 3.80 -1.17 8.02
C THR A 128 4.31 -0.31 6.86
N PRO A 129 3.49 -0.08 5.82
CA PRO A 129 3.90 0.77 4.70
C PRO A 129 4.18 2.24 5.09
N LEU A 130 3.77 2.67 6.28
CA LEU A 130 4.15 3.97 6.83
C LEU A 130 5.68 4.14 6.91
N GLY A 131 6.41 3.10 7.32
CA GLY A 131 7.86 3.14 7.42
C GLY A 131 8.53 3.40 6.07
N PHE A 132 8.06 2.71 5.03
CA PHE A 132 8.51 2.93 3.66
C PHE A 132 8.30 4.38 3.20
N PHE A 133 7.09 4.94 3.40
CA PHE A 133 6.82 6.32 2.98
C PHE A 133 7.59 7.35 3.80
N GLN A 134 7.86 7.10 5.09
CA GLN A 134 8.72 7.95 5.90
C GLN A 134 10.15 7.97 5.36
N ASP A 135 10.67 6.80 4.98
CA ASP A 135 12.00 6.71 4.39
C ASP A 135 12.06 7.33 2.99
N LEU A 136 10.99 7.22 2.20
CA LEU A 136 10.85 7.88 0.90
C LEU A 136 10.95 9.41 1.00
N THR A 137 10.70 10.02 2.17
CA THR A 137 10.92 11.48 2.37
C THR A 137 12.38 11.90 2.21
N HIS A 138 13.34 10.97 2.31
CA HIS A 138 14.75 11.20 2.00
C HIS A 138 15.05 11.17 0.49
N GLY A 139 14.05 10.82 -0.32
CA GLY A 139 14.08 10.80 -1.78
C GLY A 139 14.76 9.57 -2.38
N CYS A 140 14.55 9.37 -3.69
CA CYS A 140 15.17 8.31 -4.48
C CYS A 140 16.71 8.38 -4.48
N GLN A 141 17.28 9.57 -4.20
CA GLN A 141 18.71 9.77 -4.07
C GLN A 141 19.36 8.89 -2.98
N SER A 142 18.60 8.45 -1.98
CA SER A 142 19.05 7.54 -0.93
C SER A 142 19.51 6.17 -1.46
N GLY A 143 19.14 5.82 -2.69
CA GLY A 143 19.43 4.53 -3.30
C GLY A 143 18.49 3.42 -2.85
N MET A 144 17.40 3.76 -2.16
CA MET A 144 16.36 2.81 -1.73
C MET A 144 15.60 2.21 -2.91
N ILE A 145 15.37 3.01 -3.96
CA ILE A 145 14.52 2.64 -5.09
C ILE A 145 15.38 2.02 -6.18
N GLY A 146 15.48 0.69 -6.17
CA GLY A 146 16.40 -0.08 -7.01
C GLY A 146 16.28 0.26 -8.50
N MET A 147 15.04 0.36 -9.00
CA MET A 147 14.75 0.66 -10.41
C MET A 147 15.23 2.06 -10.86
N LEU A 148 15.52 2.98 -9.91
CA LEU A 148 15.88 4.37 -10.18
C LEU A 148 17.33 4.73 -9.80
N ILE A 149 18.15 3.75 -9.41
CA ILE A 149 19.57 3.96 -9.05
C ILE A 149 20.42 4.24 -10.30
N HIS A 150 20.17 3.52 -11.39
CA HIS A 150 20.99 3.58 -12.59
C HIS A 150 20.45 4.58 -13.61
N ASN A 151 21.29 5.54 -14.02
CA ASN A 151 20.94 6.54 -15.03
C ASN A 151 20.51 5.92 -16.38
N SER A 152 21.00 4.73 -16.75
CA SER A 152 20.55 4.03 -17.96
C SER A 152 19.08 3.66 -17.86
N ASP A 153 18.67 3.17 -16.70
CA ASP A 153 17.36 2.59 -16.48
C ASP A 153 16.32 3.72 -16.38
N CYS A 154 16.65 4.81 -15.68
CA CYS A 154 15.84 6.02 -15.70
C CYS A 154 15.68 6.60 -17.12
N LYS A 155 16.71 6.50 -17.97
CA LYS A 155 16.61 6.98 -19.35
C LYS A 155 15.62 6.13 -20.17
N GLU A 156 15.62 4.81 -19.98
CA GLU A 156 14.69 3.91 -20.67
C GLU A 156 13.25 4.13 -20.20
N ILE A 157 13.04 4.23 -18.88
CA ILE A 157 11.74 4.57 -18.28
C ILE A 157 11.24 5.91 -18.82
N TYR A 158 12.06 6.95 -18.77
CA TYR A 158 11.69 8.27 -19.25
C TYR A 158 11.32 8.27 -20.74
N ILE A 159 12.12 7.66 -21.61
CA ILE A 159 11.79 7.59 -23.05
C ILE A 159 10.46 6.88 -23.29
N LYS A 160 10.16 5.84 -22.51
CA LYS A 160 8.93 5.07 -22.64
C LYS A 160 7.68 5.85 -22.19
N HIS A 161 7.83 6.75 -21.22
CA HIS A 161 6.73 7.41 -20.51
C HIS A 161 6.78 8.95 -20.59
N ILE A 162 7.56 9.51 -21.53
CA ILE A 162 7.92 10.93 -21.57
C ILE A 162 6.71 11.87 -21.58
N ASP A 163 5.71 11.58 -22.41
CA ASP A 163 4.56 12.47 -22.58
C ASP A 163 3.79 12.60 -21.26
N ASP A 164 3.47 11.49 -20.61
CA ASP A 164 2.75 11.48 -19.33
C ASP A 164 3.59 12.05 -18.17
N MET A 165 4.91 11.81 -18.14
CA MET A 165 5.79 12.35 -17.10
C MET A 165 5.92 13.87 -17.18
N GLU A 166 6.06 14.41 -18.38
CA GLU A 166 6.14 15.86 -18.59
C GLU A 166 4.77 16.52 -18.36
N GLU A 167 3.67 15.87 -18.75
CA GLU A 167 2.31 16.34 -18.46
C GLU A 167 2.03 16.37 -16.95
N TRP A 168 2.31 15.29 -16.22
CA TRP A 168 2.16 15.25 -14.76
C TRP A 168 2.95 16.39 -14.09
N LYS A 169 4.19 16.62 -14.50
CA LYS A 169 4.99 17.74 -13.96
C LYS A 169 4.29 19.08 -14.20
N LEU A 170 3.70 19.31 -15.37
CA LEU A 170 3.01 20.57 -15.68
C LEU A 170 1.75 20.74 -14.82
N GLU A 171 0.99 19.67 -14.60
CA GLU A 171 -0.17 19.66 -13.71
C GLU A 171 0.23 20.00 -12.26
N GLU A 172 1.32 19.41 -11.77
CA GLU A 172 1.86 19.72 -10.44
C GLU A 172 2.35 21.17 -10.34
N GLU A 173 3.05 21.68 -11.36
CA GLU A 173 3.46 23.09 -11.42
C GLU A 173 2.26 24.05 -11.43
N GLU A 174 1.17 23.70 -12.12
CA GLU A 174 -0.07 24.47 -12.14
C GLU A 174 -0.75 24.47 -10.76
N SER A 175 -0.82 23.30 -10.11
CA SER A 175 -1.38 23.14 -8.76
C SER A 175 -0.60 23.94 -7.70
N LEU A 176 0.74 23.87 -7.76
CA LEU A 176 1.63 24.61 -6.85
C LEU A 176 1.69 26.11 -7.14
N GLY A 177 1.38 26.53 -8.38
CA GLY A 177 1.54 27.91 -8.85
C GLY A 177 3.00 28.35 -9.01
N GLU A 178 3.96 27.43 -8.98
CA GLU A 178 5.38 27.69 -9.20
C GLU A 178 6.06 26.56 -9.98
N SER A 179 7.20 26.87 -10.59
CA SER A 179 7.96 25.87 -11.37
C SER A 179 8.79 24.96 -10.47
N ILE A 180 8.64 23.65 -10.67
CA ILE A 180 9.44 22.60 -10.05
C ILE A 180 10.77 22.50 -10.80
N ARG A 181 11.88 22.69 -10.08
CA ARG A 181 13.22 22.79 -10.68
C ARG A 181 14.11 21.62 -10.27
N ASN A 182 14.88 21.14 -11.24
CA ASN A 182 16.02 20.25 -11.00
C ASN A 182 17.18 20.99 -10.31
N LYS A 183 17.07 21.16 -8.99
CA LYS A 183 18.04 21.91 -8.16
C LYS A 183 19.42 21.26 -8.10
N ASN A 184 19.48 19.93 -8.26
CA ASN A 184 20.71 19.15 -8.15
C ASN A 184 21.45 19.02 -9.50
N HIS A 185 20.89 19.55 -10.58
CA HIS A 185 21.46 19.51 -11.94
C HIS A 185 21.84 18.09 -12.41
N ILE A 186 21.10 17.07 -11.96
CA ILE A 186 21.25 15.69 -12.44
C ILE A 186 20.63 15.56 -13.85
N PRO A 187 20.91 14.49 -14.60
CA PRO A 187 20.31 14.30 -15.92
C PRO A 187 18.78 14.41 -15.87
N HIS A 188 18.19 15.12 -16.84
CA HIS A 188 16.74 15.43 -16.85
C HIS A 188 15.88 14.17 -16.72
N TYR A 189 16.19 13.12 -17.46
CA TYR A 189 15.47 11.84 -17.40
C TYR A 189 15.53 11.21 -16.00
N THR A 190 16.67 11.28 -15.31
CA THR A 190 16.83 10.74 -13.94
C THR A 190 15.99 11.55 -12.97
N TRP A 191 16.10 12.87 -13.05
CA TRP A 191 15.30 13.77 -12.24
C TRP A 191 13.81 13.57 -12.46
N MET A 192 13.38 13.29 -13.69
CA MET A 192 11.97 13.10 -14.00
C MET A 192 11.41 11.80 -13.46
N CYS A 193 12.15 10.70 -13.57
CA CYS A 193 11.75 9.47 -12.90
C CYS A 193 11.65 9.66 -11.38
N TRP A 194 12.62 10.35 -10.76
CA TRP A 194 12.60 10.59 -9.32
C TRP A 194 11.42 11.47 -8.90
N LEU A 195 11.17 12.59 -9.60
CA LEU A 195 10.03 13.46 -9.28
C LEU A 195 8.71 12.70 -9.38
N CYS A 196 8.46 12.00 -10.49
CA CYS A 196 7.20 11.26 -10.67
C CYS A 196 7.04 10.15 -9.64
N TYR A 197 8.11 9.46 -9.26
CA TYR A 197 8.08 8.42 -8.24
C TYR A 197 7.79 8.99 -6.85
N GLU A 198 8.52 10.03 -6.45
CA GLU A 198 8.38 10.68 -5.15
C GLU A 198 6.99 11.32 -5.00
N GLU A 199 6.51 12.07 -6.00
CA GLU A 199 5.20 12.72 -5.91
C GLU A 199 4.05 11.70 -5.88
N LEU A 200 4.13 10.63 -6.68
CA LEU A 200 3.15 9.54 -6.60
C LEU A 200 3.14 8.90 -5.21
N GLY A 201 4.33 8.61 -4.66
CA GLY A 201 4.46 8.06 -3.31
C GLY A 201 3.89 9.00 -2.24
N PHE A 202 4.15 10.32 -2.34
CA PHE A 202 3.61 11.30 -1.40
C PHE A 202 2.09 11.49 -1.54
N GLN A 203 1.53 11.40 -2.74
CA GLN A 203 0.08 11.42 -2.93
C GLN A 203 -0.58 10.22 -2.22
N ILE A 204 -0.03 9.01 -2.41
CA ILE A 204 -0.50 7.80 -1.73
C ILE A 204 -0.35 7.93 -0.21
N ALA A 205 0.81 8.39 0.27
CA ALA A 205 1.10 8.54 1.69
C ALA A 205 0.16 9.52 2.40
N ARG A 206 -0.17 10.66 1.77
CA ARG A 206 -1.12 11.66 2.31
C ARG A 206 -2.54 11.11 2.46
N ILE A 207 -2.92 10.14 1.63
CA ILE A 207 -4.24 9.51 1.70
C ILE A 207 -4.25 8.41 2.76
N LEU A 208 -3.24 7.55 2.77
CA LEU A 208 -3.14 6.46 3.74
C LEU A 208 -2.91 6.96 5.17
N PHE A 209 -2.11 8.02 5.33
CA PHE A 209 -1.63 8.53 6.61
C PHE A 209 -1.77 10.07 6.73
N PRO A 210 -3.01 10.60 6.67
CA PRO A 210 -3.28 12.05 6.59
C PRO A 210 -2.82 12.84 7.83
N ASP A 211 -2.68 12.18 8.98
CA ASP A 211 -2.17 12.81 10.20
C ASP A 211 -0.64 12.87 10.26
N THR A 212 0.06 12.25 9.29
CA THR A 212 1.53 12.20 9.23
C THR A 212 2.12 13.02 8.07
N PHE A 213 1.47 13.04 6.90
CA PHE A 213 1.94 13.69 5.67
C PHE A 213 1.01 14.82 5.21
#